data_AF-J4UW58-F1
#
_entry.id   AF-J4UW58-F1
#
_cell.length_a   1.000
_cell.length_b   1.000
_cell.length_c   1.000
_cell.angle_alpha   90.00
_cell.angle_beta   90.00
_cell.angle_gamma   90.00
#
_symmetry.space_group_name_H-M   'P 1'
#
loop_
_entity.id
_entity.type
_entity.pdbx_description
1 polymer ?
#
loop_
_entity_poly.entity_id
_entity_poly.type
_entity_poly.pdbx_seq_one_letter_code
_entity_poly.pdbx_strand_id
1 'polypeptide(L)'
;MSWKAGFWAFARDDRVVLLGIGLAAFSVVNTIMIGLRLVRDDNEIPPVEPKTQYITQDTEDALQVSTLAKLLEHPNFSIRDIATKILCDRAVNDPSAVTYLLYGITVKSYDERLYCLRALSVLTAQTFGLDGISKFNTPKAYSALVRSLEQSLDDAEPPVVTNIHWDEYYLRDTTERFCLKFLQELTSKYGANLLVKAKFVEKWLVKQNWGDSPEKRKKHFKAYKEARSNRIVDILTRVEQCRRGLRALERAGLVDKDNSRRRMRELPDLLMEVGDVIGEAPPTDPQLRRAREHSAEERRLRRQHREAMVLNDGTRPLAREDIIERDHGSPA
;
A
#
# COMPACT_ATOMS: atom_id res chain seq x y z
N MET A 1 -23.81 92.74 36.07
CA MET A 1 -24.93 91.96 35.47
C MET A 1 -24.86 91.90 33.93
N SER A 2 -23.70 91.63 33.31
CA SER A 2 -23.60 91.70 31.83
C SER A 2 -23.40 90.34 31.14
N TRP A 3 -22.79 89.36 31.80
CA TRP A 3 -22.39 88.12 31.12
C TRP A 3 -23.52 87.12 30.90
N LYS A 4 -24.49 87.03 31.82
CA LYS A 4 -25.65 86.13 31.69
C LYS A 4 -26.61 86.56 30.59
N ALA A 5 -26.73 87.86 30.33
CA ALA A 5 -27.58 88.40 29.27
C ALA A 5 -26.95 88.20 27.88
N GLY A 6 -25.62 88.39 27.75
CA GLY A 6 -24.88 88.08 26.52
C GLY A 6 -24.90 86.59 26.17
N PHE A 7 -24.82 85.71 27.17
CA PHE A 7 -24.94 84.26 26.98
C PHE A 7 -26.34 83.85 26.49
N TRP A 8 -27.40 84.47 27.03
CA TRP A 8 -28.78 84.24 26.59
C TRP A 8 -29.07 84.78 25.18
N ALA A 9 -28.46 85.89 24.79
CA ALA A 9 -28.55 86.42 23.43
C ALA A 9 -27.79 85.54 22.42
N PHE A 10 -26.61 85.05 22.80
CA PHE A 10 -25.80 84.13 22.00
C PHE A 10 -26.47 82.75 21.83
N ALA A 11 -27.09 82.22 22.88
CA ALA A 11 -27.83 80.95 22.82
C ALA A 11 -29.12 81.04 22.00
N ARG A 12 -29.63 82.24 21.74
CA ARG A 12 -30.85 82.51 20.96
C ARG A 12 -30.55 83.00 19.54
N ASP A 13 -29.28 83.07 19.17
CA ASP A 13 -28.85 83.33 17.79
C ASP A 13 -29.16 82.08 16.95
N ASP A 14 -30.01 82.23 15.92
CA ASP A 14 -30.45 81.14 15.05
C ASP A 14 -29.27 80.36 14.45
N ARG A 15 -28.11 81.00 14.28
CA ARG A 15 -26.88 80.36 13.79
C ARG A 15 -26.29 79.37 14.80
N VAL A 16 -26.35 79.69 16.09
CA VAL A 16 -25.87 78.84 17.19
C VAL A 16 -26.82 77.67 17.40
N VAL A 17 -28.13 77.90 17.26
CA VAL A 17 -29.15 76.84 17.32
C VAL A 17 -29.01 75.87 16.14
N LEU A 18 -28.84 76.37 14.91
CA LEU A 18 -28.61 75.54 13.72
C LEU A 18 -27.32 74.71 13.85
N LEU A 19 -26.25 75.32 14.36
CA LEU A 19 -24.98 74.61 14.58
C LEU A 19 -25.09 73.56 15.68
N GLY A 20 -25.86 73.84 16.74
CA GLY A 20 -26.16 72.88 17.80
C GLY A 20 -26.99 71.69 17.31
N ILE A 21 -28.03 71.95 16.49
CA ILE A 21 -28.83 70.90 15.87
C ILE A 21 -27.99 70.07 14.89
N GLY A 22 -27.13 70.71 14.10
CA GLY A 22 -26.21 70.03 13.19
C GLY A 22 -25.23 69.10 13.93
N LEU A 23 -24.65 69.58 15.03
CA LEU A 23 -23.77 68.77 15.89
C LEU A 23 -24.52 67.60 16.54
N ALA A 24 -25.73 67.84 17.03
CA ALA A 24 -26.54 66.79 17.64
C ALA A 24 -26.92 65.71 16.61
N ALA A 25 -27.35 66.11 15.41
CA ALA A 25 -27.69 65.18 14.33
C ALA A 25 -26.46 64.38 13.88
N PHE A 26 -25.31 65.02 13.72
CA PHE A 26 -24.05 64.35 13.38
C PHE A 26 -23.64 63.33 14.45
N SER A 27 -23.76 63.70 15.73
CA SER A 27 -23.47 62.80 16.86
C SER A 27 -24.38 61.57 16.86
N VAL A 28 -25.68 61.74 16.63
CA VAL A 28 -26.63 60.61 16.57
C VAL A 28 -26.31 59.68 15.41
N VAL A 29 -26.09 60.21 14.21
CA VAL A 29 -25.76 59.39 13.02
C VAL A 29 -24.44 58.64 13.22
N ASN A 30 -23.44 59.29 13.80
CA ASN A 30 -22.14 58.66 14.03
C ASN A 30 -22.23 57.55 15.09
N THR A 31 -23.03 57.76 16.14
CA THR A 31 -23.29 56.73 17.17
C THR A 31 -24.01 55.53 16.58
N ILE A 32 -25.00 55.75 15.71
CA ILE A 32 -25.71 54.68 15.00
C ILE A 32 -24.75 53.92 14.07
N MET A 33 -23.88 54.61 13.33
CA MET A 33 -22.90 53.96 12.46
C MET A 33 -21.89 53.12 13.26
N ILE A 34 -21.41 53.61 14.40
CA ILE A 34 -20.50 52.85 15.27
C ILE A 34 -21.22 51.62 15.84
N GLY A 35 -22.46 51.78 16.32
CA GLY A 35 -23.26 50.66 16.83
C GLY A 35 -23.53 49.60 15.77
N LEU A 36 -23.86 50.01 14.54
CA LEU A 36 -24.07 49.08 13.42
C LEU A 36 -22.78 48.36 13.00
N ARG A 37 -21.62 49.03 13.07
CA ARG A 37 -20.33 48.39 12.79
C ARG A 37 -19.99 47.37 13.86
N LEU A 38 -20.16 47.70 15.14
CA LEU A 38 -19.96 46.75 16.25
C LEU A 38 -20.86 45.52 16.08
N VAL A 39 -22.15 45.72 15.81
CA VAL A 39 -23.08 44.60 15.59
C VAL A 39 -22.71 43.80 14.33
N ARG A 40 -22.28 44.46 13.25
CA ARG A 40 -21.86 43.75 12.03
C ARG A 40 -20.63 42.90 12.29
N ASP A 41 -19.62 43.48 12.94
CA ASP A 41 -18.33 42.82 13.18
C ASP A 41 -18.50 41.69 14.24
N ASP A 42 -19.37 41.87 15.24
CA ASP A 42 -19.73 40.81 16.22
C ASP A 42 -20.56 39.67 15.61
N ASN A 43 -21.28 39.94 14.51
CA ASN A 43 -22.07 38.92 13.79
C ASN A 43 -21.40 38.43 12.50
N GLU A 44 -20.18 38.87 12.21
CA GLU A 44 -19.42 38.36 11.08
C GLU A 44 -18.97 36.95 11.43
N ILE A 45 -19.73 35.96 10.94
CA ILE A 45 -19.40 34.54 11.08
C ILE A 45 -18.13 34.32 10.25
N PRO A 46 -16.96 34.07 10.88
CA PRO A 46 -15.77 33.79 10.10
C PRO A 46 -16.06 32.58 9.22
N PRO A 47 -15.66 32.60 7.93
CA PRO A 47 -15.89 31.47 7.06
C PRO A 47 -15.28 30.24 7.74
N VAL A 48 -16.13 29.24 8.01
CA VAL A 48 -15.68 28.01 8.66
C VAL A 48 -14.61 27.43 7.75
N GLU A 49 -13.35 27.53 8.18
CA GLU A 49 -12.25 26.85 7.48
C GLU A 49 -12.70 25.41 7.28
N PRO A 50 -12.66 24.87 6.05
CA PRO A 50 -13.12 23.52 5.82
C PRO A 50 -12.28 22.64 6.72
N LYS A 51 -12.89 22.13 7.81
CA LYS A 51 -12.29 21.14 8.68
C LYS A 51 -11.71 20.11 7.74
N THR A 52 -10.39 19.92 7.79
CA THR A 52 -9.71 18.93 6.96
C THR A 52 -10.45 17.61 7.17
N GLN A 53 -11.35 17.28 6.23
CA GLN A 53 -12.02 16.01 6.25
C GLN A 53 -10.91 15.04 5.94
N TYR A 54 -10.43 14.38 6.99
CA TYR A 54 -9.50 13.29 6.85
C TYR A 54 -10.15 12.31 5.87
N ILE A 55 -9.51 12.13 4.71
CA ILE A 55 -9.93 11.17 3.70
C ILE A 55 -10.02 9.82 4.42
N THR A 56 -11.24 9.41 4.75
CA THR A 56 -11.49 8.12 5.37
C THR A 56 -11.40 7.05 4.29
N GLN A 57 -11.16 5.82 4.70
CA GLN A 57 -11.20 4.68 3.80
C GLN A 57 -12.48 4.65 2.94
N ASP A 58 -13.62 4.99 3.54
CA ASP A 58 -14.91 5.03 2.88
C ASP A 58 -14.94 6.06 1.74
N THR A 59 -14.22 7.18 1.89
CA THR A 59 -14.09 8.18 0.81
C THR A 59 -13.20 7.72 -0.34
N GLU A 60 -12.16 6.90 -0.07
CA GLU A 60 -11.34 6.28 -1.13
C GLU A 60 -12.13 5.22 -1.91
N ASP A 61 -12.99 4.46 -1.21
CA ASP A 61 -13.85 3.43 -1.82
C ASP A 61 -15.03 4.03 -2.59
N ALA A 62 -15.54 5.18 -2.15
CA ALA A 62 -16.59 5.93 -2.83
C ALA A 62 -16.15 6.53 -4.18
N LEU A 63 -14.84 6.61 -4.44
CA LEU A 63 -14.35 7.05 -5.75
C LEU A 63 -14.80 6.08 -6.84
N GLN A 64 -15.51 6.59 -7.84
CA GLN A 64 -15.90 5.79 -9.00
C GLN A 64 -14.66 5.32 -9.76
N VAL A 65 -14.73 4.13 -10.37
CA VAL A 65 -13.63 3.56 -11.17
C VAL A 65 -13.28 4.47 -12.35
N SER A 66 -14.29 5.12 -12.95
CA SER A 66 -14.12 6.13 -13.99
C SER A 66 -13.32 7.35 -13.52
N THR A 67 -13.51 7.78 -12.27
CA THR A 67 -12.74 8.86 -11.66
C THR A 67 -11.29 8.43 -11.43
N LEU A 68 -11.07 7.22 -10.90
CA LEU A 68 -9.71 6.68 -10.74
C LEU A 68 -8.99 6.57 -12.08
N ALA A 69 -9.66 6.13 -13.14
CA ALA A 69 -9.07 6.08 -14.48
C ALA A 69 -8.57 7.46 -14.95
N LYS A 70 -9.37 8.52 -14.76
CA LYS A 70 -8.94 9.90 -15.06
C LYS A 70 -7.77 10.36 -14.19
N LEU A 71 -7.75 9.98 -12.91
CA LEU A 71 -6.64 10.33 -12.01
C LEU A 71 -5.34 9.60 -12.36
N LEU A 72 -5.42 8.39 -12.93
CA LEU A 72 -4.26 7.65 -13.44
C LEU A 72 -3.66 8.29 -14.70
N GLU A 73 -4.46 9.02 -15.48
CA GLU A 73 -3.99 9.76 -16.66
C GLU A 73 -3.46 11.16 -16.31
N HIS A 74 -3.59 11.58 -15.05
CA HIS A 74 -3.23 12.93 -14.62
C HIS A 74 -1.72 13.20 -14.79
N PRO A 75 -1.27 14.38 -15.28
CA PRO A 75 0.16 14.65 -15.51
C PRO A 75 1.00 14.64 -14.22
N ASN A 76 0.38 15.00 -13.08
CA ASN A 76 1.05 14.99 -11.78
C ASN A 76 1.30 13.56 -11.29
N PHE A 77 2.58 13.21 -11.12
CA PHE A 77 3.03 11.92 -10.60
C PHE A 77 2.39 11.56 -9.26
N SER A 78 2.32 12.48 -8.31
CA SER A 78 1.78 12.21 -6.96
C SER A 78 0.31 11.81 -7.01
N ILE A 79 -0.46 12.42 -7.91
CA ILE A 79 -1.89 12.08 -8.09
C ILE A 79 -2.02 10.68 -8.71
N ARG A 80 -1.21 10.37 -9.73
CA ARG A 80 -1.20 9.03 -10.34
C ARG A 80 -0.77 7.94 -9.36
N ASP A 81 0.26 8.20 -8.56
CA ASP A 81 0.78 7.26 -7.57
C ASP A 81 -0.28 6.94 -6.51
N ILE A 82 -0.94 7.96 -5.96
CA ILE A 82 -2.05 7.76 -5.01
C ILE A 82 -3.21 7.01 -5.66
N ALA A 83 -3.62 7.40 -6.87
CA ALA A 83 -4.69 6.71 -7.61
C ALA A 83 -4.34 5.23 -7.89
N THR A 84 -3.08 4.95 -8.24
CA THR A 84 -2.58 3.58 -8.47
C THR A 84 -2.68 2.76 -7.19
N LYS A 85 -2.28 3.33 -6.05
CA LYS A 85 -2.33 2.63 -4.76
C LYS A 85 -3.76 2.38 -4.30
N ILE A 86 -4.67 3.35 -4.45
CA ILE A 86 -6.10 3.16 -4.15
C ILE A 86 -6.67 2.05 -5.04
N LEU A 87 -6.37 2.06 -6.35
CA LEU A 87 -6.82 1.03 -7.27
C LEU A 87 -6.28 -0.36 -6.88
N CYS A 88 -4.98 -0.46 -6.56
CA CYS A 88 -4.36 -1.72 -6.17
C CYS A 88 -4.96 -2.25 -4.87
N ASP A 89 -5.15 -1.40 -3.85
CA ASP A 89 -5.77 -1.80 -2.58
C ASP A 89 -7.19 -2.35 -2.79
N ARG A 90 -7.99 -1.66 -3.63
CA ARG A 90 -9.33 -2.14 -3.99
C ARG A 90 -9.29 -3.47 -4.74
N ALA A 91 -8.38 -3.63 -5.69
CA ALA A 91 -8.24 -4.85 -6.48
C ALA A 91 -7.79 -6.06 -5.64
N VAL A 92 -6.93 -5.86 -4.63
CA VAL A 92 -6.50 -6.92 -3.70
C VAL A 92 -7.67 -7.44 -2.86
N ASN A 93 -8.55 -6.52 -2.46
CA ASN A 93 -9.67 -6.81 -1.57
C ASN A 93 -10.91 -7.33 -2.32
N ASP A 94 -10.96 -7.20 -3.65
CA ASP A 94 -12.01 -7.77 -4.50
C ASP A 94 -11.69 -9.24 -4.89
N PRO A 95 -12.45 -10.23 -4.38
CA PRO A 95 -12.21 -11.64 -4.69
C PRO A 95 -12.37 -11.96 -6.18
N SER A 96 -13.22 -11.21 -6.90
CA SER A 96 -13.49 -11.45 -8.30
C SER A 96 -12.29 -11.02 -9.16
N ALA A 97 -11.71 -9.86 -8.89
CA ALA A 97 -10.49 -9.38 -9.52
C ALA A 97 -9.29 -10.32 -9.29
N VAL A 98 -9.08 -10.76 -8.05
CA VAL A 98 -8.01 -11.71 -7.73
C VAL A 98 -8.22 -13.04 -8.45
N THR A 99 -9.45 -13.56 -8.48
CA THR A 99 -9.76 -14.81 -9.18
C THR A 99 -9.54 -14.69 -10.68
N TYR A 100 -9.94 -13.57 -11.28
CA TYR A 100 -9.71 -13.28 -12.70
C TYR A 100 -8.21 -13.25 -13.04
N LEU A 101 -7.40 -12.54 -12.25
CA LEU A 101 -5.96 -12.47 -12.46
C LEU A 101 -5.27 -13.83 -12.28
N LEU A 102 -5.66 -14.61 -11.26
CA LEU A 102 -5.13 -15.96 -11.05
C LEU A 102 -5.58 -16.93 -12.14
N TYR A 103 -6.76 -16.76 -12.72
CA TYR A 103 -7.18 -17.54 -13.88
C TYR A 103 -6.39 -17.15 -15.13
N GLY A 104 -6.21 -15.85 -15.37
CA GLY A 104 -5.49 -15.33 -16.53
C GLY A 104 -4.05 -15.85 -16.66
N ILE A 105 -3.33 -16.03 -15.54
CA ILE A 105 -1.99 -16.64 -15.56
C ILE A 105 -1.98 -18.14 -15.92
N THR A 106 -3.14 -18.80 -15.92
CA THR A 106 -3.25 -20.21 -16.33
C THR A 106 -3.64 -20.38 -17.80
N VAL A 107 -3.94 -19.30 -18.52
CA VAL A 107 -4.35 -19.32 -19.92
C VAL A 107 -3.14 -19.61 -20.82
N LYS A 108 -3.36 -20.29 -21.96
CA LYS A 108 -2.29 -20.65 -22.92
C LYS A 108 -1.70 -19.46 -23.69
N SER A 109 -2.37 -18.32 -23.72
CA SER A 109 -1.88 -17.11 -24.38
C SER A 109 -0.73 -16.48 -23.57
N TYR A 110 0.44 -16.35 -24.19
CA TYR A 110 1.62 -15.75 -23.55
C TYR A 110 1.35 -14.30 -23.11
N ASP A 111 0.77 -13.49 -23.99
CA ASP A 111 0.51 -12.07 -23.72
C ASP A 111 -0.47 -11.87 -22.58
N GLU A 112 -1.50 -12.72 -22.50
CA GLU A 112 -2.49 -12.68 -21.42
C GLU A 112 -1.87 -13.09 -20.08
N ARG A 113 -1.05 -14.15 -20.05
CA ARG A 113 -0.30 -14.53 -18.84
C ARG A 113 0.63 -13.40 -18.40
N LEU A 114 1.38 -12.82 -19.32
CA LEU A 114 2.32 -11.73 -19.02
C LEU A 114 1.59 -10.49 -18.51
N TYR A 115 0.46 -10.14 -19.11
CA TYR A 115 -0.39 -9.04 -18.67
C TYR A 115 -0.89 -9.27 -17.22
N CYS A 116 -1.44 -10.45 -16.94
CA CYS A 116 -1.93 -10.80 -15.60
C CYS A 116 -0.80 -10.87 -14.57
N LEU A 117 0.38 -11.40 -14.92
CA LEU A 117 1.55 -11.43 -14.03
C LEU A 117 2.09 -10.03 -13.72
N ARG A 118 2.10 -9.13 -14.70
CA ARG A 118 2.47 -7.72 -14.50
C ARG A 118 1.46 -7.02 -13.60
N ALA A 119 0.16 -7.21 -13.85
CA ALA A 119 -0.90 -6.66 -13.01
C ALA A 119 -0.78 -7.14 -11.56
N LEU A 120 -0.56 -8.45 -11.35
CA LEU A 120 -0.28 -9.03 -10.02
C LEU A 120 0.96 -8.40 -9.38
N SER A 121 2.02 -8.15 -10.15
CA SER A 121 3.27 -7.60 -9.61
C SER A 121 3.11 -6.15 -9.17
N VAL A 122 2.32 -5.36 -9.90
CA VAL A 122 1.99 -3.98 -9.51
C VAL A 122 1.11 -4.01 -8.25
N LEU A 123 0.12 -4.89 -8.24
CA LEU A 123 -0.82 -5.06 -7.15
C LEU A 123 -0.11 -5.41 -5.83
N THR A 124 0.83 -6.36 -5.83
CA THR A 124 1.58 -6.73 -4.62
C THR A 124 2.65 -5.72 -4.21
N ALA A 125 3.14 -4.89 -5.13
CA ALA A 125 4.17 -3.89 -4.84
C ALA A 125 3.58 -2.58 -4.29
N GLN A 126 2.35 -2.24 -4.68
CA GLN A 126 1.70 -0.97 -4.36
C GLN A 126 0.76 -1.04 -3.14
N THR A 127 0.58 -2.22 -2.54
CA THR A 127 -0.19 -2.35 -1.30
C THR A 127 0.52 -1.66 -0.13
N PHE A 128 -0.09 -0.61 0.41
CA PHE A 128 0.42 0.19 1.53
C PHE A 128 0.65 -0.65 2.79
N GLY A 129 1.89 -1.09 3.06
CA GLY A 129 2.33 -1.65 4.35
C GLY A 129 1.65 -2.95 4.81
N LEU A 130 0.56 -3.36 4.16
CA LEU A 130 -0.07 -4.66 4.26
C LEU A 130 0.70 -5.61 3.35
N ASP A 131 1.00 -6.81 3.86
CA ASP A 131 1.53 -7.89 3.05
C ASP A 131 0.49 -8.27 2.00
N GLY A 132 0.44 -7.56 0.86
CA GLY A 132 -0.46 -7.89 -0.26
C GLY A 132 -0.26 -9.33 -0.72
N ILE A 133 0.97 -9.84 -0.55
CA ILE A 133 1.34 -11.23 -0.79
C ILE A 133 0.64 -12.24 0.14
N SER A 134 0.21 -11.82 1.34
CA SER A 134 -0.51 -12.69 2.29
C SER A 134 -1.84 -13.20 1.73
N LYS A 135 -2.54 -12.36 0.96
CA LYS A 135 -3.79 -12.72 0.29
C LYS A 135 -3.59 -13.78 -0.79
N PHE A 136 -2.37 -13.88 -1.32
CA PHE A 136 -1.98 -14.91 -2.29
C PHE A 136 -1.47 -16.19 -1.64
N ASN A 137 -1.41 -16.30 -0.31
CA ASN A 137 -1.05 -17.55 0.37
C ASN A 137 -2.20 -18.56 0.38
N THR A 138 -2.76 -18.86 -0.79
CA THR A 138 -3.87 -19.79 -0.98
C THR A 138 -3.46 -20.94 -1.90
N PRO A 139 -4.00 -22.16 -1.71
CA PRO A 139 -3.64 -23.31 -2.56
C PRO A 139 -3.96 -23.05 -4.04
N LYS A 140 -4.99 -22.24 -4.33
CA LYS A 140 -5.35 -21.83 -5.69
C LYS A 140 -4.26 -20.99 -6.34
N ALA A 141 -3.72 -20.00 -5.62
CA ALA A 141 -2.65 -19.14 -6.14
C ALA A 141 -1.36 -19.92 -6.42
N TYR A 142 -0.91 -20.80 -5.51
CA TYR A 142 0.25 -21.67 -5.78
C TYR A 142 0.01 -22.58 -6.99
N SER A 143 -1.17 -23.19 -7.11
CA SER A 143 -1.52 -24.03 -8.25
C SER A 143 -1.50 -23.24 -9.57
N ALA A 144 -2.02 -22.02 -9.57
CA ALA A 144 -2.03 -21.15 -10.74
C ALA A 144 -0.60 -20.72 -11.14
N LEU A 145 0.23 -20.33 -10.18
CA LEU A 145 1.65 -19.99 -10.43
C LEU A 145 2.44 -21.18 -10.98
N VAL A 146 2.27 -22.37 -10.39
CA VAL A 146 2.92 -23.60 -10.89
C VAL A 146 2.40 -23.97 -12.28
N ARG A 147 1.13 -23.74 -12.57
CA ARG A 147 0.56 -23.99 -13.90
C ARG A 147 1.05 -22.99 -14.94
N SER A 148 1.27 -21.73 -14.56
CA SER A 148 1.91 -20.73 -15.42
C SER A 148 3.37 -21.11 -15.71
N LEU A 149 4.12 -21.55 -14.70
CA LEU A 149 5.48 -22.07 -14.86
C LEU A 149 5.54 -23.30 -15.77
N GLU A 150 4.58 -24.21 -15.64
CA GLU A 150 4.51 -25.38 -16.50
C GLU A 150 4.33 -25.00 -17.97
N GLN A 151 3.56 -23.94 -18.25
CA GLN A 151 3.36 -23.43 -19.61
C GLN A 151 4.57 -22.65 -20.13
N SER A 152 5.31 -21.97 -19.25
CA SER A 152 6.53 -21.25 -19.65
C SER A 152 7.65 -22.17 -20.13
N LEU A 153 7.54 -23.49 -19.93
CA LEU A 153 8.46 -24.47 -20.50
C LEU A 153 8.28 -24.64 -22.02
N ASP A 154 7.09 -24.37 -22.55
CA ASP A 154 6.78 -24.48 -23.97
C ASP A 154 7.06 -23.16 -24.71
N ASP A 155 7.16 -22.04 -23.98
CA ASP A 155 7.32 -20.68 -24.55
C ASP A 155 8.76 -20.38 -24.96
N ALA A 156 9.75 -21.00 -24.31
CA ALA A 156 11.17 -20.73 -24.54
C ALA A 156 12.00 -22.02 -24.38
N GLU A 157 13.13 -22.09 -25.10
CA GLU A 157 14.06 -23.19 -24.93
C GLU A 157 14.59 -23.24 -23.49
N PRO A 158 14.58 -24.42 -22.84
CA PRO A 158 15.08 -24.54 -21.48
C PRO A 158 16.56 -24.14 -21.43
N PRO A 159 16.94 -23.25 -20.50
CA PRO A 159 18.32 -22.81 -20.42
C PRO A 159 19.24 -23.97 -20.02
N VAL A 160 20.50 -23.91 -20.44
CA VAL A 160 21.50 -24.93 -20.13
C VAL A 160 21.95 -24.78 -18.67
N VAL A 161 21.36 -25.59 -17.79
CA VAL A 161 21.58 -25.56 -16.34
C VAL A 161 22.92 -26.20 -15.92
N THR A 162 23.62 -26.86 -16.85
CA THR A 162 24.84 -27.63 -16.57
C THR A 162 26.12 -26.79 -16.57
N ASN A 163 26.10 -25.59 -17.15
CA ASN A 163 27.26 -24.70 -17.10
C ASN A 163 27.38 -24.13 -15.68
N ILE A 164 28.56 -24.23 -15.06
CA ILE A 164 28.83 -23.76 -13.69
C ILE A 164 29.24 -22.28 -13.68
N HIS A 165 29.72 -21.75 -14.81
CA HIS A 165 30.32 -20.42 -14.88
C HIS A 165 29.31 -19.29 -15.19
N TRP A 166 28.07 -19.62 -15.57
CA TRP A 166 27.09 -18.63 -16.04
C TRP A 166 25.71 -18.78 -15.39
N ASP A 167 25.18 -17.75 -14.72
CA ASP A 167 23.83 -17.80 -14.13
C ASP A 167 22.76 -17.58 -15.22
N GLU A 168 22.04 -18.64 -15.55
CA GLU A 168 21.02 -18.61 -16.58
C GLU A 168 19.73 -17.92 -16.15
N TYR A 169 19.58 -17.60 -14.85
CA TYR A 169 18.36 -17.02 -14.31
C TYR A 169 17.92 -15.73 -15.04
N TYR A 170 18.87 -14.88 -15.44
CA TYR A 170 18.55 -13.62 -16.12
C TYR A 170 18.11 -13.82 -17.58
N LEU A 171 18.48 -14.93 -18.20
CA LEU A 171 18.12 -15.31 -19.57
C LEU A 171 16.77 -16.03 -19.64
N ARG A 172 16.21 -16.44 -18.50
CA ARG A 172 14.89 -17.07 -18.43
C ARG A 172 13.79 -16.13 -18.90
N ASP A 173 12.70 -16.73 -19.36
CA ASP A 173 11.54 -15.99 -19.85
C ASP A 173 10.98 -15.03 -18.79
N THR A 174 10.36 -13.94 -19.25
CA THR A 174 9.83 -12.93 -18.35
C THR A 174 8.67 -13.45 -17.51
N THR A 175 7.77 -14.27 -18.06
CA THR A 175 6.67 -14.87 -17.30
C THR A 175 7.20 -15.83 -16.23
N GLU A 176 8.20 -16.63 -16.59
CA GLU A 176 8.88 -17.55 -15.69
C GLU A 176 9.53 -16.81 -14.50
N ARG A 177 10.28 -15.73 -14.79
CA ARG A 177 10.93 -14.91 -13.76
C ARG A 177 9.91 -14.25 -12.82
N PHE A 178 8.75 -13.83 -13.30
CA PHE A 178 7.67 -13.33 -12.45
C PHE A 178 7.13 -14.41 -11.52
N CYS A 179 6.81 -15.59 -12.04
CA CYS A 179 6.34 -16.69 -11.22
C CYS A 179 7.37 -17.10 -10.15
N LEU A 180 8.64 -17.20 -10.50
CA LEU A 180 9.72 -17.50 -9.55
C LEU A 180 9.88 -16.41 -8.49
N LYS A 181 9.70 -15.13 -8.85
CA LYS A 181 9.68 -14.02 -7.87
C LYS A 181 8.56 -14.20 -6.84
N PHE A 182 7.33 -14.42 -7.30
CA PHE A 182 6.20 -14.62 -6.40
C PHE A 182 6.39 -15.83 -5.50
N LEU A 183 6.85 -16.94 -6.05
CA LEU A 183 7.10 -18.16 -5.28
C LEU A 183 8.22 -17.99 -4.26
N GLN A 184 9.30 -17.27 -4.59
CA GLN A 184 10.36 -16.96 -3.64
C GLN A 184 9.80 -16.15 -2.45
N GLU A 185 9.06 -15.07 -2.73
CA GLU A 185 8.48 -14.23 -1.68
C GLU A 185 7.47 -14.99 -0.81
N LEU A 186 6.59 -15.77 -1.42
CA LEU A 186 5.60 -16.60 -0.73
C LEU A 186 6.25 -17.69 0.14
N THR A 187 7.23 -18.43 -0.41
CA THR A 187 7.90 -19.51 0.33
C THR A 187 8.85 -19.00 1.40
N SER A 188 9.43 -17.81 1.23
CA SER A 188 10.25 -17.18 2.26
C SER A 188 9.41 -16.74 3.47
N LYS A 189 8.15 -16.35 3.27
CA LYS A 189 7.25 -15.90 4.35
C LYS A 189 6.43 -17.02 4.98
N TYR A 190 5.85 -17.91 4.17
CA TYR A 190 4.87 -18.92 4.63
C TYR A 190 5.38 -20.36 4.54
N GLY A 191 6.59 -20.57 4.04
CA GLY A 191 7.19 -21.89 3.84
C GLY A 191 6.76 -22.58 2.54
N ALA A 192 7.35 -23.74 2.26
CA ALA A 192 7.20 -24.44 0.98
C ALA A 192 6.05 -25.48 0.92
N ASN A 193 5.27 -25.64 2.00
CA ASN A 193 4.26 -26.70 2.10
C ASN A 193 3.21 -26.65 0.97
N LEU A 194 2.63 -25.46 0.73
CA LEU A 194 1.62 -25.26 -0.30
C LEU A 194 2.20 -25.37 -1.71
N LEU A 195 3.45 -24.94 -1.91
CA LEU A 195 4.16 -25.09 -3.17
C LEU A 195 4.38 -26.58 -3.54
N VAL A 196 4.76 -27.39 -2.56
CA VAL A 196 4.90 -28.84 -2.74
C VAL A 196 3.54 -29.50 -3.00
N LYS A 197 2.47 -29.09 -2.29
CA LYS A 197 1.10 -29.56 -2.57
C LYS A 197 0.67 -29.22 -4.01
N ALA A 198 1.11 -28.07 -4.54
CA ALA A 198 0.85 -27.65 -5.92
C ALA A 198 1.66 -28.41 -6.99
N LYS A 199 2.50 -29.38 -6.58
CA LYS A 199 3.33 -30.23 -7.46
C LYS A 199 4.39 -29.46 -8.25
N PHE A 200 4.98 -28.42 -7.66
CA PHE A 200 6.06 -27.63 -8.28
C PHE A 200 7.24 -28.49 -8.76
N VAL A 201 7.63 -29.47 -7.94
CA VAL A 201 8.76 -30.35 -8.27
C VAL A 201 8.43 -31.20 -9.50
N GLU A 202 7.27 -31.85 -9.48
CA GLU A 202 6.85 -32.79 -10.52
C GLU A 202 6.47 -32.09 -11.83
N LYS A 203 5.88 -30.90 -11.77
CA LYS A 203 5.35 -30.19 -12.95
C LYS A 203 6.38 -29.31 -13.66
N TRP A 204 7.34 -28.75 -12.93
CA TRP A 204 8.28 -27.78 -13.49
C TRP A 204 9.74 -28.14 -13.21
N LEU A 205 10.12 -28.41 -11.96
CA LEU A 205 11.53 -28.58 -11.60
C LEU A 205 12.17 -29.78 -12.32
N VAL A 206 11.48 -30.92 -12.38
CA VAL A 206 12.00 -32.14 -13.03
C VAL A 206 12.16 -31.97 -14.54
N LYS A 207 11.39 -31.08 -15.17
CA LYS A 207 11.42 -30.86 -16.62
C LYS A 207 12.59 -29.98 -17.07
N GLN A 208 13.35 -29.39 -16.14
CA GLN A 208 14.58 -28.65 -16.45
C GLN A 208 15.68 -29.62 -16.93
N ASN A 209 16.62 -29.10 -17.73
CA ASN A 209 17.69 -29.90 -18.32
C ASN A 209 18.82 -30.20 -17.30
N TRP A 210 18.56 -31.15 -16.40
CA TRP A 210 19.54 -31.63 -15.41
C TRP A 210 20.54 -32.65 -15.99
N GLY A 211 20.32 -33.15 -17.20
CA GLY A 211 21.12 -34.18 -17.88
C GLY A 211 20.35 -35.49 -18.12
N ASP A 212 20.92 -36.34 -18.99
CA ASP A 212 20.20 -37.49 -19.55
C ASP A 212 20.17 -38.73 -18.63
N SER A 213 21.19 -38.91 -17.80
CA SER A 213 21.29 -40.07 -16.89
C SER A 213 20.92 -39.70 -15.45
N PRO A 214 20.30 -40.61 -14.68
CA PRO A 214 19.86 -40.32 -13.31
C PRO A 214 21.02 -39.91 -12.39
N GLU A 215 22.23 -40.45 -12.61
CA GLU A 215 23.42 -40.06 -11.87
C GLU A 215 23.91 -38.66 -12.22
N LYS A 216 23.94 -38.32 -13.53
CA LYS A 216 24.30 -36.97 -13.98
C LYS A 216 23.31 -35.94 -13.48
N ARG A 217 22.00 -36.25 -13.47
CA ARG A 217 20.95 -35.37 -12.94
C ARG A 217 21.20 -35.00 -11.48
N LYS A 218 21.48 -35.98 -10.63
CA LYS A 218 21.81 -35.75 -9.22
C LYS A 218 23.08 -34.93 -9.05
N LYS A 219 24.14 -35.26 -9.80
CA LYS A 219 25.42 -34.56 -9.75
C LYS A 219 25.28 -33.09 -10.16
N HIS A 220 24.63 -32.82 -11.29
CA HIS A 220 24.41 -31.45 -11.76
C HIS A 220 23.45 -30.69 -10.86
N PHE A 221 22.38 -31.31 -10.37
CA PHE A 221 21.46 -30.67 -9.42
C PHE A 221 22.19 -30.24 -8.15
N LYS A 222 23.04 -31.12 -7.60
CA LYS A 222 23.89 -30.81 -6.44
C LYS A 222 24.88 -29.68 -6.75
N ALA A 223 25.60 -29.78 -7.87
CA ALA A 223 26.58 -28.76 -8.27
C ALA A 223 25.93 -27.39 -8.53
N TYR A 224 24.76 -27.36 -9.16
CA TYR A 224 23.98 -26.15 -9.40
C TYR A 224 23.61 -25.47 -8.08
N LYS A 225 23.15 -26.25 -7.10
CA LYS A 225 22.79 -25.70 -5.79
C LYS A 225 23.98 -25.13 -5.03
N GLU A 226 25.15 -25.77 -5.12
CA GLU A 226 26.37 -25.32 -4.45
C GLU A 226 27.00 -24.10 -5.14
N ALA A 227 26.88 -24.00 -6.46
CA ALA A 227 27.51 -22.94 -7.24
C ALA A 227 26.64 -21.67 -7.40
N ARG A 228 25.31 -21.74 -7.16
CA ARG A 228 24.37 -20.66 -7.48
C ARG A 228 23.70 -20.08 -6.23
N SER A 229 23.42 -18.78 -6.30
CA SER A 229 22.68 -18.00 -5.30
C SER A 229 21.48 -17.27 -5.92
N ASN A 230 20.77 -17.94 -6.83
CA ASN A 230 19.60 -17.38 -7.49
C ASN A 230 18.28 -17.79 -6.80
N ARG A 231 17.17 -17.17 -7.22
CA ARG A 231 15.83 -17.38 -6.60
C ARG A 231 15.39 -18.85 -6.61
N ILE A 232 15.84 -19.63 -7.60
CA ILE A 232 15.53 -21.06 -7.68
C ILE A 232 16.19 -21.78 -6.51
N VAL A 233 17.47 -21.51 -6.24
CA VAL A 233 18.18 -22.09 -5.09
C VAL A 233 17.49 -21.68 -3.78
N ASP A 234 17.07 -20.43 -3.63
CA ASP A 234 16.31 -19.99 -2.46
C ASP A 234 15.04 -20.82 -2.26
N ILE A 235 14.22 -20.98 -3.31
CA ILE A 235 13.01 -21.81 -3.25
C ILE A 235 13.37 -23.26 -2.90
N LEU A 236 14.43 -23.82 -3.49
CA LEU A 236 14.88 -25.19 -3.21
C LEU A 236 15.31 -25.38 -1.75
N THR A 237 16.03 -24.42 -1.17
CA THR A 237 16.39 -24.47 0.26
C THR A 237 15.14 -24.54 1.15
N ARG A 238 14.08 -23.79 0.81
CA ARG A 238 12.79 -23.85 1.52
C ARG A 238 12.04 -25.16 1.30
N VAL A 239 12.09 -25.72 0.09
CA VAL A 239 11.49 -27.02 -0.22
C VAL A 239 12.18 -28.16 0.55
N GLU A 240 13.51 -28.11 0.70
CA GLU A 240 14.27 -29.09 1.47
C GLU A 240 14.03 -29.01 2.98
N GLN A 241 13.69 -27.82 3.50
CA GLN A 241 13.27 -27.64 4.90
C GLN A 241 11.91 -28.31 5.19
N CYS A 242 11.21 -28.80 4.16
CA CYS A 242 9.95 -29.50 4.30
C CYS A 242 10.13 -31.02 4.08
N ARG A 243 9.62 -31.85 5.02
CA ARG A 243 9.59 -33.31 4.85
C ARG A 243 8.85 -33.75 3.58
N ARG A 244 7.72 -33.10 3.23
CA ARG A 244 6.98 -33.38 1.98
C ARG A 244 7.80 -32.99 0.75
N GLY A 245 8.54 -31.88 0.82
CA GLY A 245 9.42 -31.41 -0.25
C GLY A 245 10.58 -32.36 -0.53
N LEU A 246 11.28 -32.83 0.52
CA LEU A 246 12.32 -33.85 0.38
C LEU A 246 11.80 -35.14 -0.25
N ARG A 247 10.62 -35.61 0.16
CA ARG A 247 9.97 -36.78 -0.46
C ARG A 247 9.59 -36.54 -1.93
N ALA A 248 9.24 -35.31 -2.31
CA ALA A 248 8.96 -34.97 -3.70
C ALA A 248 10.26 -34.98 -4.53
N LEU A 249 11.35 -34.41 -4.01
CA LEU A 249 12.68 -34.42 -4.65
C LEU A 249 13.26 -35.84 -4.79
N GLU A 250 13.07 -36.69 -3.79
CA GLU A 250 13.46 -38.11 -3.84
C GLU A 250 12.67 -38.88 -4.91
N ARG A 251 11.34 -38.72 -4.94
CA ARG A 251 10.47 -39.34 -5.96
C ARG A 251 10.80 -38.87 -7.37
N ALA A 252 11.22 -37.62 -7.50
CA ALA A 252 11.70 -37.01 -8.73
C ALA A 252 13.10 -37.48 -9.17
N GLY A 253 13.83 -38.21 -8.31
CA GLY A 253 15.18 -38.68 -8.61
C GLY A 253 16.26 -37.60 -8.56
N LEU A 254 15.97 -36.42 -8.01
CA LEU A 254 16.92 -35.30 -7.90
C LEU A 254 17.85 -35.44 -6.69
N VAL A 255 17.42 -36.15 -5.65
CA VAL A 255 18.15 -36.36 -4.39
C VAL A 255 18.20 -37.86 -4.06
N ASP A 256 19.30 -38.31 -3.45
CA ASP A 256 19.46 -39.69 -2.99
C ASP A 256 18.61 -40.04 -1.77
N LYS A 257 18.13 -41.28 -1.73
CA LYS A 257 17.30 -41.81 -0.62
C LYS A 257 18.02 -41.76 0.72
N ASP A 258 19.33 -42.01 0.75
CA ASP A 258 20.10 -41.99 2.00
C ASP A 258 20.30 -40.56 2.52
N ASN A 259 20.51 -39.61 1.60
CA ASN A 259 20.63 -38.19 1.95
C ASN A 259 19.27 -37.63 2.41
N SER A 260 18.18 -37.96 1.71
CA SER A 260 16.83 -37.54 2.11
C SER A 260 16.45 -38.09 3.48
N ARG A 261 16.75 -39.37 3.77
CA ARG A 261 16.46 -40.02 5.05
C ARG A 261 17.25 -39.42 6.21
N ARG A 262 18.54 -39.08 6.02
CA ARG A 262 19.33 -38.38 7.04
C ARG A 262 18.73 -37.02 7.37
N ARG A 263 18.47 -36.20 6.36
CA ARG A 263 17.88 -34.86 6.53
C ARG A 263 16.47 -34.89 7.11
N MET A 264 15.65 -35.88 6.75
CA MET A 264 14.31 -36.05 7.33
C MET A 264 14.35 -36.33 8.83
N ARG A 265 15.41 -37.00 9.34
CA ARG A 265 15.60 -37.24 10.78
C ARG A 265 16.07 -35.99 11.53
N GLU A 266 16.86 -35.14 10.88
CA GLU A 266 17.37 -33.88 11.43
C GLU A 266 16.33 -32.76 11.44
N LEU A 267 15.30 -32.86 10.58
CA LEU A 267 14.20 -31.91 10.55
C LEU A 267 13.32 -32.07 11.80
N PRO A 268 13.14 -30.99 12.60
CA PRO A 268 12.26 -31.02 13.77
C PRO A 268 10.91 -31.61 13.41
N ASP A 269 10.41 -32.52 14.24
CA ASP A 269 8.99 -32.90 14.20
C ASP A 269 8.17 -31.68 14.63
N LEU A 270 7.97 -30.74 13.71
CA LEU A 270 6.87 -29.78 13.81
C LEU A 270 5.57 -30.53 13.56
N LEU A 271 5.24 -31.44 14.48
CA LEU A 271 3.90 -31.85 14.81
C LEU A 271 3.23 -30.69 15.57
N MET A 272 3.00 -29.61 14.84
CA MET A 272 1.77 -28.85 14.96
C MET A 272 1.22 -28.78 13.54
N GLU A 273 0.60 -29.91 13.14
CA GLU A 273 -0.42 -29.90 12.14
C GLU A 273 -1.51 -28.93 12.61
N VAL A 274 -1.43 -27.66 12.19
CA VAL A 274 -2.65 -26.84 12.10
C VAL A 274 -3.45 -27.50 10.99
N GLY A 275 -4.51 -28.18 11.42
CA GLY A 275 -5.06 -29.33 10.74
C GLY A 275 -5.64 -29.05 9.36
N ASP A 276 -5.62 -30.12 8.55
CA ASP A 276 -6.76 -30.42 7.70
C ASP A 276 -7.99 -30.64 8.62
N VAL A 277 -8.66 -29.55 9.00
CA VAL A 277 -10.04 -29.56 9.49
C VAL A 277 -10.86 -28.73 8.51
N ILE A 278 -11.69 -29.41 7.74
CA ILE A 278 -12.89 -28.81 7.17
C ILE A 278 -13.76 -28.47 8.38
N GLY A 279 -13.75 -27.21 8.79
CA GLY A 279 -14.52 -26.70 9.90
C GLY A 279 -14.46 -25.19 9.80
N GLU A 280 -15.59 -24.63 9.37
CA GLU A 280 -15.96 -23.22 9.43
C GLU A 280 -14.84 -22.23 9.12
N ALA A 281 -14.96 -21.61 7.94
CA ALA A 281 -14.45 -20.26 7.79
C ALA A 281 -14.76 -19.51 9.10
N PRO A 282 -13.76 -18.90 9.77
CA PRO A 282 -14.06 -18.03 10.91
C PRO A 282 -15.16 -17.08 10.43
N PRO A 283 -16.18 -16.81 11.27
CA PRO A 283 -17.37 -16.08 10.85
C PRO A 283 -16.88 -14.90 10.04
N THR A 284 -17.33 -14.82 8.78
CA THR A 284 -17.00 -13.76 7.85
C THR A 284 -17.08 -12.47 8.64
N ASP A 285 -15.92 -11.98 9.09
CA ASP A 285 -15.85 -10.71 9.80
C ASP A 285 -16.49 -9.75 8.81
N PRO A 286 -17.55 -9.00 9.20
CA PRO A 286 -18.25 -8.14 8.27
C PRO A 286 -17.28 -7.02 7.89
N GLN A 287 -16.48 -7.26 6.85
CA GLN A 287 -15.37 -6.41 6.43
C GLN A 287 -14.44 -6.11 7.62
N LEU A 288 -13.31 -6.81 7.72
CA LEU A 288 -12.16 -6.26 8.45
C LEU A 288 -11.88 -4.87 7.87
N ARG A 289 -12.48 -3.83 8.47
CA ARG A 289 -12.16 -2.42 8.24
C ARG A 289 -10.65 -2.37 8.34
N ARG A 290 -10.01 -1.77 7.33
CA ARG A 290 -8.54 -1.75 7.17
C ARG A 290 -7.94 -1.59 8.55
N ALA A 291 -7.11 -2.53 8.99
CA ALA A 291 -6.31 -2.39 10.20
C ALA A 291 -5.19 -1.38 9.94
N ARG A 292 -5.58 -0.16 9.56
CA ARG A 292 -4.83 1.05 9.81
C ARG A 292 -5.19 1.41 11.24
N GLU A 293 -4.64 0.65 12.18
CA GLU A 293 -4.61 1.06 13.58
C GLU A 293 -3.72 2.30 13.67
N HIS A 294 -4.26 3.45 13.26
CA HIS A 294 -3.85 4.71 13.85
C HIS A 294 -4.32 4.64 15.31
N SER A 295 -3.47 4.10 16.17
CA SER A 295 -3.68 4.10 17.61
C SER A 295 -4.17 5.49 18.04
N ALA A 296 -5.14 5.54 18.94
CA ALA A 296 -5.63 6.80 19.50
C ALA A 296 -4.49 7.67 20.07
N GLU A 297 -3.39 7.02 20.45
CA GLU A 297 -2.14 7.60 20.91
C GLU A 297 -1.32 8.25 19.78
N GLU A 298 -1.18 7.61 18.61
CA GLU A 298 -0.55 8.20 17.43
C GLU A 298 -1.35 9.40 16.90
N ARG A 299 -2.69 9.34 17.01
CA ARG A 299 -3.58 10.47 16.71
C ARG A 299 -3.45 11.61 17.73
N ARG A 300 -3.15 11.32 19.00
CA ARG A 300 -2.88 12.35 20.03
C ARG A 300 -1.51 13.00 19.83
N LEU A 301 -0.47 12.22 19.56
CA LEU A 301 0.88 12.73 19.28
C LEU A 301 0.89 13.65 18.05
N ARG A 302 0.17 13.29 16.98
CA ARG A 302 0.07 14.16 15.80
C ARG A 302 -0.80 15.40 15.98
N ARG A 303 -1.72 15.39 16.95
CA ARG A 303 -2.46 16.60 17.36
C ARG A 303 -1.58 17.55 18.17
N GLN A 304 -0.68 17.02 19.00
CA GLN A 304 0.33 17.83 19.71
C GLN A 304 1.38 18.43 18.78
N HIS A 305 1.75 17.74 17.70
CA HIS A 305 2.81 18.17 16.77
C HIS A 305 2.37 19.17 15.67
N ARG A 306 1.13 19.69 15.69
CA ARG A 306 0.57 20.48 14.56
C ARG A 306 -0.06 21.81 14.97
N GLU A 307 0.64 22.59 15.79
CA GLU A 307 0.35 24.01 15.99
C GLU A 307 1.60 24.81 15.63
N ALA A 308 1.89 24.90 14.33
CA ALA A 308 2.81 25.90 13.78
C ALA A 308 1.94 27.05 13.27
N MET A 309 2.10 28.24 13.85
CA MET A 309 1.36 29.43 13.47
C MET A 309 2.22 30.23 12.50
N VAL A 310 1.69 30.52 11.30
CA VAL A 310 2.42 31.28 10.29
C VAL A 310 1.85 32.69 10.20
N LEU A 311 2.61 33.70 10.65
CA LEU A 311 2.24 35.11 10.52
C LEU A 311 3.06 35.76 9.42
N ASN A 312 2.40 36.16 8.33
CA ASN A 312 3.00 36.97 7.28
C ASN A 312 2.09 38.16 7.00
N ASP A 313 2.64 39.37 7.12
CA ASP A 313 1.93 40.64 6.89
C ASP A 313 1.67 40.91 5.39
N GLY A 314 2.01 39.97 4.49
CA GLY A 314 1.68 39.99 3.06
C GLY A 314 2.58 40.87 2.20
N THR A 315 3.58 41.53 2.79
CA THR A 315 4.51 42.44 2.10
C THR A 315 5.75 41.73 1.52
N ARG A 316 5.94 40.44 1.84
CA ARG A 316 7.09 39.63 1.38
C ARG A 316 6.76 38.13 1.25
N PRO A 317 7.54 37.36 0.45
CA PRO A 317 7.40 35.90 0.37
C PRO A 317 7.68 35.23 1.71
N LEU A 318 6.99 34.11 1.97
CA LEU A 318 7.09 33.36 3.22
C LEU A 318 8.53 32.96 3.55
N ALA A 319 9.01 33.37 4.72
CA ALA A 319 10.33 33.03 5.24
C ALA A 319 10.21 32.17 6.51
N ARG A 320 11.31 31.49 6.90
CA ARG A 320 11.33 30.61 8.09
C ARG A 320 10.99 31.34 9.39
N GLU A 321 11.28 32.63 9.44
CA GLU A 321 10.95 33.54 10.55
C GLU A 321 9.45 33.82 10.71
N ASP A 322 8.65 33.57 9.67
CA ASP A 322 7.20 33.73 9.73
C ASP A 322 6.53 32.51 10.37
N ILE A 323 7.28 31.46 10.73
CA ILE A 323 6.78 30.18 11.25
C ILE A 323 7.10 30.08 12.76
N ILE A 324 6.06 30.08 13.59
CA ILE A 324 6.16 29.95 15.05
C ILE A 324 5.73 28.54 15.45
N GLU A 325 6.66 27.73 15.95
CA GLU A 325 6.41 26.38 16.45
C GLU A 325 6.45 26.36 17.98
N ARG A 326 5.58 25.56 18.62
CA ARG A 326 5.54 25.43 20.09
C ARG A 326 6.67 24.54 20.58
N ASP A 327 7.57 25.08 21.42
CA ASP A 327 8.74 24.37 21.91
C ASP A 327 8.39 23.29 22.95
N HIS A 328 9.08 22.15 22.91
CA HIS A 328 8.69 20.89 23.57
C HIS A 328 8.84 20.86 25.12
N GLY A 329 8.85 22.01 25.79
CA GLY A 329 9.32 22.14 27.18
C GLY A 329 8.40 22.87 28.18
N SER A 330 7.11 23.10 27.91
CA SER A 330 6.22 23.74 28.89
C SER A 330 5.03 22.86 29.29
N PRO A 331 4.81 22.64 30.60
CA PRO A 331 3.68 21.86 31.10
C PRO A 331 2.36 22.63 30.92
N ALA A 332 1.29 21.86 30.84
CA ALA A 332 -0.08 22.25 30.45
C ALA A 332 -0.73 23.32 31.33
#